data_AF-A0A1Y5LC71-F1
#
_entry.id   AF-A0A1Y5LC71-F1
#
_cell.length_a   1.000
_cell.length_b   1.000
_cell.length_c   1.000
_cell.angle_alpha   90.00
_cell.angle_beta   90.00
_cell.angle_gamma   90.00
#
_symmetry.space_group_name_H-M   'P 1'
#
loop_
_entity.id
_entity.type
_entity.pdbx_description
1 polymer ?
#
loop_
_entity_poly.entity_id
_entity_poly.type
_entity_poly.pdbx_seq_one_letter_code
_entity_poly.pdbx_strand_id
1 'polypeptide(L)'
;MRVQVAEGRLHTFLADVEAGLLGLLSDGVPTSAEVLQGVESPDACLIVITWDSVESHENYRSTPEFKEFYAAMGAHLAGTGGAEHYERRVSLTT
;
A
#
# COMPACT_ATOMS: atom_id res chain seq x y z
N MET A 1 -2.77 -3.80 -3.77
CA MET A 1 -2.82 -2.71 -4.76
C MET A 1 -1.55 -2.75 -5.61
N ARG A 2 -1.67 -2.97 -6.92
CA ARG A 2 -0.54 -2.86 -7.84
C ARG A 2 -0.48 -1.45 -8.40
N VAL A 3 0.70 -0.82 -8.39
CA VAL A 3 0.92 0.53 -8.91
C VAL A 3 2.08 0.56 -9.88
N GLN A 4 2.04 1.51 -10.82
CA GLN A 4 3.18 1.86 -11.67
C GLN A 4 3.79 3.16 -11.15
N VAL A 5 5.08 3.11 -10.84
CA VAL A 5 5.85 4.24 -10.32
C VAL A 5 6.47 4.98 -11.51
N ALA A 6 6.38 6.31 -11.49
CA ALA A 6 6.98 7.14 -12.52
C ALA A 6 8.51 6.97 -12.55
N GLU A 7 9.08 7.14 -13.75
CA GLU A 7 10.51 6.96 -13.98
C GLU A 7 11.35 7.80 -13.00
N GLY A 8 12.37 7.19 -12.40
CA GLY A 8 13.25 7.84 -11.43
C GLY A 8 12.62 8.13 -10.05
N ARG A 9 11.34 7.78 -9.81
CA ARG A 9 10.65 8.05 -8.53
C ARG A 9 10.67 6.89 -7.55
N LEU A 10 11.19 5.71 -7.94
CA LEU A 10 11.11 4.49 -7.13
C LEU A 10 11.66 4.65 -5.70
N HIS A 11 12.87 5.21 -5.55
CA HIS A 11 13.48 5.35 -4.23
C HIS A 11 12.65 6.25 -3.30
N THR A 12 12.19 7.40 -3.79
CA THR A 12 11.36 8.31 -2.99
C THR A 12 9.97 7.75 -2.74
N PHE A 13 9.39 7.05 -3.72
CA PHE A 13 8.13 6.32 -3.55
C PHE A 13 8.22 5.30 -2.40
N LEU A 14 9.28 4.48 -2.38
CA LEU A 14 9.46 3.47 -1.34
C LEU A 14 9.60 4.12 0.05
N ALA A 15 10.37 5.21 0.17
CA ALA A 15 10.53 5.93 1.43
C ALA A 15 9.20 6.54 1.93
N ASP A 16 8.45 7.20 1.05
CA ASP A 16 7.18 7.85 1.43
C ASP A 16 6.08 6.82 1.74
N VAL A 17 6.06 5.70 1.01
CA VAL A 17 5.15 4.58 1.30
C VAL A 17 5.50 3.92 2.63
N GLU A 18 6.79 3.66 2.91
CA GLU A 18 7.23 3.10 4.19
C GLU A 18 6.80 4.01 5.36
N ALA A 19 7.09 5.30 5.28
CA ALA A 19 6.71 6.27 6.30
C ALA A 19 5.19 6.33 6.52
N GLY A 20 4.42 6.34 5.42
CA GLY A 20 2.96 6.33 5.48
C GLY A 20 2.40 5.05 6.10
N LEU A 21 2.90 3.88 5.70
CA LEU A 21 2.48 2.59 6.25
C LEU A 21 2.80 2.47 7.75
N LEU A 22 3.97 2.96 8.19
CA LEU A 22 4.30 3.04 9.62
C LEU A 22 3.31 3.92 10.39
N GLY A 23 2.88 5.03 9.80
CA GLY A 23 1.82 5.88 10.33
C GLY A 23 0.51 5.10 10.50
N LEU A 24 0.03 4.45 9.43
CA LEU A 24 -1.24 3.69 9.49
C LEU A 24 -1.19 2.54 10.51
N LEU A 25 -0.05 1.84 10.60
CA LEU A 25 0.13 0.73 11.55
C LEU A 25 0.16 1.22 13.01
N SER A 26 0.58 2.46 13.26
CA SER A 26 0.63 3.03 14.62
C SER A 26 -0.76 3.26 15.22
N ASP A 27 -1.78 3.45 14.37
CA ASP A 27 -3.18 3.57 14.80
C ASP A 27 -3.80 2.21 15.20
N GLY A 28 -3.13 1.10 14.87
CA GLY A 28 -3.55 -0.27 15.21
C GLY A 28 -4.74 -0.80 14.42
N VAL A 29 -5.18 -0.11 13.35
CA VAL A 29 -6.33 -0.53 12.53
C VAL A 29 -5.91 -1.51 11.43
N PRO A 30 -4.91 -1.25 10.57
CA PRO A 30 -4.32 -2.28 9.75
C PRO A 30 -3.46 -3.21 10.63
N THR A 31 -3.50 -4.51 10.36
CA THR A 31 -2.78 -5.53 11.16
C THR A 31 -1.40 -5.85 10.59
N SER A 32 -1.18 -5.62 9.30
CA SER A 32 0.14 -5.74 8.68
C SER A 32 0.22 -4.94 7.38
N ALA A 33 1.43 -4.60 6.95
CA ALA A 33 1.67 -4.05 5.63
C ALA A 33 2.99 -4.57 5.05
N GLU A 34 3.06 -4.74 3.73
CA GLU A 34 4.26 -5.08 2.99
C GLU A 34 4.25 -4.42 1.60
N VAL A 35 5.45 -4.18 1.07
CA VAL A 35 5.66 -3.62 -0.27
C VAL A 35 6.61 -4.54 -1.02
N LEU A 36 6.19 -5.01 -2.19
CA LEU A 36 7.01 -5.84 -3.06
C LEU A 36 7.32 -5.07 -4.35
N GLN A 37 8.59 -4.99 -4.71
CA GLN A 37 9.02 -4.48 -6.01
C GLN A 37 8.98 -5.61 -7.05
N GLY A 38 8.47 -5.32 -8.25
CA GLY A 38 8.51 -6.26 -9.36
C GLY A 38 9.94 -6.54 -9.83
N VAL A 39 10.32 -7.81 -9.92
CA VAL A 39 11.64 -8.21 -10.43
C VAL A 39 11.69 -8.09 -11.96
N GLU A 40 10.62 -8.51 -12.63
CA GLU A 40 10.47 -8.44 -14.10
C GLU A 40 9.85 -7.10 -14.57
N SER A 41 9.38 -6.28 -13.62
CA SER A 41 8.88 -4.93 -13.86
C SER A 41 9.36 -4.02 -12.73
N PRO A 42 10.61 -3.55 -12.79
CA PRO A 42 11.23 -2.79 -11.70
C PRO A 42 10.54 -1.46 -11.36
N ASP A 43 9.71 -0.96 -12.27
CA ASP A 43 8.86 0.23 -12.14
C ASP A 43 7.51 -0.04 -11.47
N ALA A 44 7.17 -1.31 -11.21
CA ALA A 44 5.93 -1.70 -10.56
C ALA A 44 6.14 -2.12 -9.11
N CYS A 45 5.22 -1.72 -8.24
CA CYS A 45 5.16 -2.18 -6.85
C CYS A 45 3.79 -2.78 -6.54
N LEU A 46 3.80 -3.81 -5.69
CA LEU A 46 2.61 -4.37 -5.05
C LEU A 46 2.62 -3.96 -3.57
N ILE A 47 1.60 -3.21 -3.16
CA ILE A 47 1.36 -2.86 -1.76
C ILE A 47 0.27 -3.78 -1.23
N VAL A 48 0.56 -4.50 -0.15
CA VAL A 48 -0.40 -5.37 0.54
C VAL A 48 -0.59 -4.82 1.95
N ILE A 49 -1.84 -4.55 2.32
CA ILE A 49 -2.22 -4.13 3.66
C ILE A 49 -3.27 -5.11 4.15
N THR A 50 -3.05 -5.69 5.33
CA THR A 50 -4.00 -6.60 5.96
C THR A 50 -4.88 -5.81 6.92
N TRP A 51 -6.16 -6.10 6.88
CA TRP A 51 -7.19 -5.49 7.72
C TRP A 51 -7.97 -6.61 8.41
N ASP A 52 -8.53 -6.33 9.57
CA ASP A 52 -9.37 -7.29 10.30
C ASP A 52 -10.68 -7.59 9.56
N SER A 53 -11.26 -6.57 8.90
CA SER A 53 -12.45 -6.70 8.07
C SER A 53 -12.48 -5.66 6.95
N VAL A 54 -13.28 -5.92 5.92
CA VAL A 54 -13.54 -4.95 4.85
C VAL A 54 -14.19 -3.69 5.41
N GLU A 55 -15.13 -3.82 6.36
CA GLU A 55 -15.78 -2.69 7.02
C GLU A 55 -14.77 -1.79 7.76
N SER A 56 -13.82 -2.38 8.48
CA SER A 56 -12.76 -1.63 9.16
C SER A 56 -11.91 -0.84 8.17
N HIS A 57 -11.52 -1.45 7.05
CA HIS A 57 -10.82 -0.77 5.97
C HIS A 57 -11.64 0.40 5.41
N GLU A 58 -12.90 0.16 5.02
CA GLU A 58 -13.73 1.18 4.39
C GLU A 58 -13.98 2.39 5.31
N ASN A 59 -14.20 2.15 6.60
CA ASN A 59 -14.32 3.23 7.59
C ASN A 59 -13.01 4.02 7.70
N TYR A 60 -11.87 3.31 7.74
CA TYR A 60 -10.56 3.93 7.87
C TYR A 60 -10.14 4.74 6.64
N ARG A 61 -10.62 4.42 5.43
CA ARG A 61 -10.39 5.23 4.22
C ARG A 61 -10.84 6.70 4.36
N SER A 62 -11.76 6.97 5.27
CA SER A 62 -12.31 8.30 5.48
C SER A 62 -11.42 9.17 6.38
N THR A 63 -10.45 8.58 7.07
CA THR A 63 -9.62 9.30 8.05
C THR A 63 -8.59 10.20 7.35
N PRO A 64 -8.13 11.28 8.01
CA PRO A 64 -7.06 12.13 7.51
C PRO A 64 -5.78 11.35 7.20
N GLU A 65 -5.40 10.43 8.09
CA GLU A 65 -4.14 9.65 8.01
C GLU A 65 -4.11 8.80 6.74
N PHE A 66 -5.23 8.12 6.43
CA PHE A 66 -5.33 7.33 5.20
C PHE A 66 -5.29 8.22 3.95
N LYS A 67 -5.95 9.39 3.99
CA LYS A 67 -5.96 10.33 2.86
C LYS A 67 -4.57 10.92 2.60
N GLU A 68 -3.83 11.26 3.66
CA GLU A 68 -2.47 11.76 3.59
C GLU A 68 -1.52 10.72 3.01
N PHE A 69 -1.58 9.48 3.51
CA PHE A 69 -0.84 8.36 2.94
C PHE A 69 -1.15 8.17 1.44
N TYR A 70 -2.44 8.12 1.08
CA TYR A 70 -2.84 7.88 -0.30
C TYR A 70 -2.42 9.02 -1.24
N ALA A 71 -2.47 10.27 -0.77
CA ALA A 71 -2.01 11.43 -1.53
C ALA A 71 -0.49 11.43 -1.71
N ALA A 72 0.28 11.14 -0.65
CA ALA A 72 1.73 11.05 -0.70
C ALA A 72 2.17 9.98 -1.70
N MET A 73 1.63 8.76 -1.59
CA MET A 73 1.88 7.68 -2.55
C MET A 73 1.49 8.08 -3.99
N GLY A 74 0.31 8.69 -4.17
CA GLY A 74 -0.23 9.08 -5.46
C GLY A 74 0.65 10.06 -6.25
N ALA A 75 1.44 10.89 -5.56
CA ALA A 75 2.33 11.87 -6.18
C ALA A 75 3.50 11.26 -6.99
N HIS A 76 3.71 9.94 -6.91
CA HIS A 76 4.82 9.24 -7.58
C HIS A 76 4.35 8.36 -8.74
N LEU A 77 3.05 8.23 -8.98
CA LEU A 77 2.54 7.22 -9.89
C LEU A 77 2.55 7.69 -11.35
N ALA A 78 2.88 6.79 -12.27
CA ALA A 78 2.83 7.03 -13.72
C ALA A 78 1.40 6.93 -14.32
N GLY A 79 0.40 6.75 -13.47
CA GLY A 79 -0.99 6.52 -13.85
C GLY A 79 -1.84 6.19 -12.63
N THR A 80 -3.08 5.75 -12.86
CA THR A 80 -3.95 5.32 -11.76
C THR A 80 -3.67 3.87 -11.40
N GLY A 81 -3.39 3.62 -10.12
CA GLY A 81 -3.39 2.27 -9.55
C GLY A 81 -4.80 1.80 -9.17
N GLY A 82 -4.97 0.49 -8.99
CA GLY A 82 -6.19 -0.12 -8.49
C GLY A 82 -5.94 -0.86 -7.18
N ALA A 83 -6.76 -0.59 -6.17
CA ALA A 83 -6.86 -1.43 -4.99
C ALA A 83 -7.91 -2.51 -5.24
N GLU A 84 -7.55 -3.75 -4.92
CA GLU A 84 -8.45 -4.90 -4.92
C GLU A 84 -8.34 -5.56 -3.55
N HIS A 85 -9.45 -6.14 -3.09
CA HIS A 85 -9.55 -6.81 -1.80
C HIS A 85 -9.48 -8.31 -2.00
N TYR A 86 -8.61 -8.96 -1.23
CA TYR A 86 -8.39 -10.39 -1.30
C TYR A 86 -8.51 -11.00 0.09
N GLU A 87 -9.02 -12.23 0.15
CA GLU A 87 -9.01 -13.03 1.37
C GLU A 87 -7.89 -14.07 1.28
N ARG A 88 -7.04 -14.15 2.30
CA ARG A 88 -5.99 -15.17 2.38
C ARG A 88 -6.63 -16.54 2.59
N ARG A 89 -6.70 -17.35 1.53
CA ARG A 89 -7.25 -18.71 1.57
C ARG A 89 -6.23 -19.78 1.97
N VAL A 90 -4.97 -19.58 1.61
CA VAL A 90 -3.87 -20.52 1.86
C VAL A 90 -2.62 -19.73 2.23
N SER A 91 -1.88 -20.19 3.23
CA SER A 91 -0.56 -19.70 3.59
C SER A 91 0.30 -20.88 4.03
N LEU A 92 1.49 -20.99 3.45
CA LEU A 92 2.43 -22.08 3.71
C LEU A 92 3.78 -21.44 4.07
N THR A 93 4.41 -21.94 5.12
CA THR A 93 5.77 -21.56 5.53
C THR A 93 6.59 -22.84 5.67
N THR A 94 7.81 -22.85 5.12
CA THR A 94 8.74 -23.98 5.18
C THR A 94 9.63 -23.93 6.41
#